data_AF-X1P235-F1
#
_entry.id   AF-X1P235-F1
#
_cell.length_a   1.000
_cell.length_b   1.000
_cell.length_c   1.000
_cell.angle_alpha   90.00
_cell.angle_beta   90.00
_cell.angle_gamma   90.00
#
_symmetry.space_group_name_H-M   'P 1'
#
loop_
_entity.id
_entity.type
_entity.pdbx_description
1 polymer ?
#
loop_
_entity_poly.entity_id
_entity_poly.type
_entity_poly.pdbx_seq_one_letter_code
_entity_poly.pdbx_strand_id
1 'polypeptide(L)'
;DLLKMDEQLQMAVHKRQISTAVARELHKIDDKKDLYRYLEMAIGNGVTPTVAAQWTNEYRKGLQYIESSDRPPSPAPEIKREEKYFTMCQTCEGPMEYKDMRTLKVCDVCHGLILKVVDQGYFKKGGE
;
A
#
# COMPACT_ATOMS: atom_id res chain seq x y z
N ASP A 1 -15.52 29.98 -0.32
CA ASP A 1 -16.97 30.12 -0.55
C ASP A 1 -17.53 28.71 -0.70
N LEU A 2 -18.48 28.30 0.15
CA LEU A 2 -18.99 26.91 0.18
C LEU A 2 -19.72 26.55 -1.12
N LEU A 3 -20.37 27.54 -1.74
CA LEU A 3 -21.14 27.38 -2.98
C LEU A 3 -20.25 27.06 -4.20
N LYS A 4 -18.94 27.29 -4.09
CA LYS A 4 -17.96 27.00 -5.15
C LYS A 4 -17.25 25.66 -4.95
N MET A 5 -17.56 24.94 -3.86
CA MET A 5 -16.95 23.66 -3.56
C MET A 5 -17.56 22.53 -4.38
N ASP A 6 -16.86 21.40 -4.45
CA ASP A 6 -17.39 20.19 -5.04
C ASP A 6 -18.70 19.75 -4.35
N GLU A 7 -19.64 19.21 -5.13
CA GLU A 7 -20.97 18.81 -4.64
C GLU A 7 -20.88 17.78 -3.50
N GLN A 8 -19.93 16.85 -3.54
CA GLN A 8 -19.76 15.84 -2.48
C GLN A 8 -19.33 16.48 -1.16
N LEU A 9 -18.46 17.51 -1.20
CA LEU A 9 -18.08 18.27 -0.02
C LEU A 9 -19.27 19.06 0.53
N GLN A 10 -20.04 19.72 -0.34
CA GLN A 10 -21.23 20.45 0.07
C GLN A 10 -22.26 19.53 0.75
N MET A 11 -22.51 18.35 0.19
CA MET A 11 -23.40 17.35 0.76
C MET A 11 -22.90 16.85 2.11
N ALA A 12 -21.61 16.56 2.27
CA ALA A 12 -21.04 16.07 3.53
C ALA A 12 -21.13 17.11 4.65
N VAL A 13 -20.94 18.39 4.33
CA VAL A 13 -21.15 19.51 5.26
C VAL A 13 -22.63 19.65 5.62
N HIS A 14 -23.53 19.61 4.64
CA HIS A 14 -24.98 19.72 4.85
C HIS A 14 -25.50 18.59 5.76
N LYS A 15 -25.00 17.37 5.55
CA LYS A 15 -25.29 16.19 6.39
C LYS A 15 -24.58 16.21 7.75
N ARG A 16 -23.80 17.26 8.06
CA ARG A 16 -23.00 17.41 9.29
C ARG A 16 -21.99 16.27 9.53
N GLN A 17 -21.58 15.59 8.46
CA GLN A 17 -20.57 14.52 8.54
C GLN A 17 -19.16 15.09 8.69
N ILE A 18 -18.94 16.29 8.18
CA ILE A 18 -17.71 17.07 8.36
C ILE A 18 -18.05 18.52 8.70
N SER A 19 -17.12 19.22 9.32
CA SER A 19 -17.25 20.67 9.55
C SER A 19 -16.93 21.47 8.29
N THR A 20 -17.45 22.70 8.21
CA THR A 20 -17.10 23.65 7.14
C THR A 20 -15.62 23.96 7.06
N ALA A 21 -14.92 23.94 8.21
CA ALA A 21 -13.47 24.13 8.28
C ALA A 21 -12.72 22.95 7.64
N VAL A 22 -13.15 21.71 7.89
CA VAL A 22 -12.57 20.51 7.23
C VAL A 22 -12.82 20.56 5.72
N ALA A 23 -14.04 20.90 5.29
CA ALA A 23 -14.37 21.02 3.88
C ALA A 23 -13.51 22.08 3.15
N ARG A 24 -13.24 23.22 3.81
CA ARG A 24 -12.34 24.26 3.27
C ARG A 24 -10.92 23.75 3.06
N GLU A 25 -10.42 22.90 3.95
CA GLU A 25 -9.10 22.31 3.79
C GLU A 25 -9.10 21.30 2.64
N LEU A 26 -10.05 20.35 2.62
CA LEU A 26 -10.13 19.36 1.55
C LEU A 26 -10.37 19.96 0.17
N HIS A 27 -11.11 21.07 0.06
CA HIS A 27 -11.33 21.78 -1.21
C HIS A 27 -10.05 22.31 -1.86
N LYS A 28 -8.92 22.34 -1.14
CA LYS A 28 -7.61 22.68 -1.68
C LYS A 28 -6.96 21.57 -2.53
N ILE A 29 -7.60 20.40 -2.63
CA ILE A 29 -7.16 19.26 -3.45
C ILE A 29 -7.83 19.38 -4.81
N ASP A 30 -7.03 19.59 -5.85
CA ASP A 30 -7.53 19.80 -7.21
C ASP A 30 -7.97 18.50 -7.91
N ASP A 31 -7.34 17.37 -7.59
CA ASP A 31 -7.74 16.08 -8.14
C ASP A 31 -8.98 15.53 -7.45
N LYS A 32 -10.04 15.31 -8.22
CA LYS A 32 -11.32 14.82 -7.71
C LYS A 32 -11.22 13.43 -7.11
N LYS A 33 -10.37 12.56 -7.65
CA LYS A 33 -10.23 11.19 -7.16
C LYS A 33 -9.60 11.18 -5.77
N ASP A 34 -8.50 11.91 -5.59
CA ASP A 34 -7.89 12.07 -4.27
C ASP A 34 -8.81 12.83 -3.30
N LEU A 35 -9.51 13.87 -3.76
CA LEU A 35 -10.49 14.59 -2.94
C LEU A 35 -11.52 13.63 -2.33
N TYR A 36 -12.14 12.77 -3.13
CA TYR A 36 -13.16 11.84 -2.65
C TYR A 36 -12.59 10.80 -1.69
N ARG A 37 -11.37 10.32 -1.94
CA ARG A 37 -10.67 9.41 -1.02
C ARG A 37 -10.47 10.07 0.36
N TYR A 38 -9.97 11.30 0.41
CA TYR A 38 -9.78 12.01 1.67
C TYR A 38 -11.11 12.38 2.35
N LEU A 39 -12.15 12.66 1.57
CA LEU A 39 -13.49 12.90 2.09
C LEU A 39 -14.07 11.66 2.78
N GLU A 40 -13.99 10.48 2.15
CA GLU A 40 -14.44 9.22 2.75
C GLU A 40 -13.70 8.93 4.05
N MET A 41 -12.38 9.11 4.05
CA MET A 41 -11.57 8.98 5.27
C MET A 41 -11.98 9.99 6.36
N ALA A 42 -12.33 11.22 5.99
CA ALA A 42 -12.76 12.25 6.92
C ALA A 42 -14.11 11.94 7.56
N ILE A 43 -15.05 11.42 6.77
CA ILE A 43 -16.37 10.98 7.23
C ILE A 43 -16.24 9.76 8.14
N GLY A 44 -15.42 8.77 7.77
CA GLY A 44 -15.29 7.52 8.51
C GLY A 44 -14.61 7.65 9.88
N ASN A 45 -13.62 8.56 9.99
CA ASN A 45 -12.79 8.65 11.20
C ASN A 45 -13.07 9.89 12.06
N GLY A 46 -13.87 10.86 11.57
CA GLY A 46 -14.12 12.11 12.29
C GLY A 46 -12.85 12.98 12.37
N VAL A 47 -12.54 13.68 11.30
CA VAL A 47 -11.28 14.44 11.17
C VAL A 47 -11.42 15.87 11.66
N THR A 48 -10.37 16.37 12.32
CA THR A 48 -10.27 17.78 12.73
C THR A 48 -9.71 18.66 11.61
N PRO A 49 -9.98 19.98 11.60
CA PRO A 49 -9.42 20.88 10.58
C PRO A 49 -7.90 20.85 10.49
N THR A 50 -7.20 20.68 11.62
CA THR A 50 -5.73 20.58 11.66
C THR A 50 -5.21 19.34 10.91
N VAL A 51 -5.88 18.20 11.08
CA VAL A 51 -5.50 16.95 10.40
C VAL A 51 -5.82 17.05 8.90
N ALA A 52 -6.95 17.66 8.51
CA ALA A 52 -7.27 17.92 7.10
C ALA A 52 -6.25 18.86 6.44
N ALA A 53 -5.79 19.90 7.16
CA ALA A 53 -4.72 20.78 6.70
C ALA A 53 -3.39 20.04 6.52
N GLN A 54 -3.07 19.10 7.42
CA GLN A 54 -1.89 18.25 7.29
C GLN A 54 -1.98 17.37 6.04
N TRP A 55 -3.11 16.68 5.82
CA TRP A 55 -3.31 15.82 4.66
C TRP A 55 -3.19 16.58 3.33
N THR A 56 -3.80 17.76 3.25
CA THR A 56 -3.72 18.60 2.05
C THR A 56 -2.30 19.12 1.80
N ASN A 57 -1.53 19.41 2.85
CA ASN A 57 -0.12 19.77 2.72
C ASN A 57 0.72 18.60 2.18
N GLU A 58 0.54 17.39 2.72
CA GLU A 58 1.24 16.19 2.25
C GLU A 58 0.87 15.85 0.80
N TYR A 59 -0.41 15.99 0.41
CA TYR A 59 -0.84 15.85 -0.99
C TYR A 59 -0.09 16.81 -1.92
N ARG A 60 0.02 18.09 -1.56
CA ARG A 60 0.75 19.09 -2.37
C ARG A 60 2.24 18.82 -2.45
N LYS A 61 2.87 18.40 -1.35
CA LYS A 61 4.28 17.99 -1.36
C LYS A 61 4.51 16.80 -2.30
N GLY A 62 3.58 15.84 -2.33
CA GLY A 62 3.60 14.72 -3.26
C GLY A 62 3.59 15.16 -4.72
N LEU A 63 2.76 16.15 -5.07
CA LEU A 63 2.74 16.73 -6.42
C LEU A 63 4.06 17.43 -6.77
N GLN A 64 4.62 18.21 -5.84
CA GLN A 64 5.89 18.90 -6.06
C GLN A 64 7.05 17.93 -6.27
N TYR A 65 7.05 16.77 -5.61
CA TYR A 65 8.08 15.74 -5.82
C TYR A 65 8.01 15.11 -7.23
N ILE A 66 6.80 15.05 -7.82
CA ILE A 66 6.59 14.59 -9.20
C ILE A 66 7.01 15.68 -10.20
N GLU A 67 6.74 16.96 -9.90
CA GLU A 67 7.03 18.08 -10.82
C GLU A 67 8.51 18.49 -10.79
N SER A 68 9.17 18.40 -9.63
CA SER A 68 10.61 18.63 -9.49
C SER A 68 11.48 17.46 -9.96
N SER A 69 10.87 16.41 -10.52
CA SER A 69 11.61 15.43 -11.29
C SER A 69 11.92 15.95 -12.71
N ASP A 70 12.79 16.96 -12.78
CA ASP A 70 13.81 17.06 -13.85
C ASP A 70 14.81 15.89 -13.71
N ARG A 71 14.26 14.67 -13.54
CA ARG A 71 15.03 13.47 -13.76
C ARG A 71 15.22 13.37 -15.28
N PRO A 72 16.44 13.10 -15.77
CA PRO A 72 16.61 12.69 -17.15
C PRO A 72 15.58 11.60 -17.47
N PRO A 73 15.06 11.51 -18.71
CA PRO A 73 14.00 10.59 -19.06
C PRO A 73 14.32 9.24 -18.43
N SER A 74 13.44 8.78 -17.55
CA SER A 74 13.57 7.44 -17.00
C SER A 74 13.79 6.55 -18.21
N PRO A 75 14.88 5.74 -18.26
CA PRO A 75 15.05 4.81 -19.35
C PRO A 75 13.71 4.09 -19.50
N ALA A 76 13.20 4.04 -20.74
CA ALA A 76 11.95 3.37 -21.10
C ALA A 76 11.82 2.14 -20.21
N PRO A 77 10.68 1.91 -19.52
CA PRO A 77 10.60 0.92 -18.46
C PRO A 77 11.29 -0.32 -18.97
N GLU A 78 12.49 -0.59 -18.44
CA GLU A 78 13.23 -1.78 -18.82
C GLU A 78 12.19 -2.85 -18.66
N ILE A 79 11.92 -3.60 -19.74
CA ILE A 79 11.12 -4.80 -19.64
C ILE A 79 11.81 -5.54 -18.53
N LYS A 80 11.24 -5.47 -17.32
CA LYS A 80 11.79 -6.11 -16.14
C LYS A 80 11.64 -7.56 -16.51
N ARG A 81 12.71 -8.12 -17.09
CA ARG A 81 12.88 -9.55 -17.16
C ARG A 81 12.74 -9.92 -15.71
N GLU A 82 11.66 -10.63 -15.38
CA GLU A 82 11.48 -11.13 -14.03
C GLU A 82 12.71 -11.99 -13.75
N GLU A 83 13.67 -11.41 -13.02
CA GLU A 83 14.87 -12.12 -12.64
C GLU A 83 14.40 -13.20 -11.68
N LYS A 84 14.45 -14.45 -12.16
CA LYS A 84 14.10 -15.60 -11.34
C LYS A 84 15.22 -15.79 -10.34
N TYR A 85 14.97 -15.41 -9.10
CA TYR A 85 15.84 -15.73 -7.99
C TYR A 85 15.48 -17.12 -7.48
N PHE A 86 16.49 -17.98 -7.33
CA PHE A 86 16.35 -19.30 -6.75
C PHE A 86 17.06 -19.38 -5.39
N THR A 87 16.52 -20.20 -4.50
CA THR A 87 17.10 -20.54 -3.21
C THR A 87 16.90 -22.02 -2.91
N MET A 88 17.50 -22.52 -1.84
CA MET A 88 17.35 -23.91 -1.40
C MET A 88 16.25 -24.01 -0.35
N CYS A 89 15.33 -24.96 -0.52
CA CYS A 89 14.35 -25.28 0.50
C CYS A 89 15.06 -25.88 1.73
N GLN A 90 14.82 -25.33 2.92
CA GLN A 90 15.43 -25.81 4.17
C GLN A 90 14.95 -27.22 4.57
N THR A 91 13.83 -27.67 4.00
CA THR A 91 13.20 -28.93 4.34
C THR A 91 13.66 -30.06 3.42
N CYS A 92 13.57 -29.88 2.10
CA CYS A 92 13.88 -30.94 1.12
C CYS A 92 15.21 -30.73 0.37
N GLU A 93 15.92 -29.64 0.67
CA GLU A 93 17.16 -29.22 0.00
C GLU A 93 17.03 -29.14 -1.52
N GLY A 94 15.82 -28.92 -2.03
CA GLY A 94 15.55 -28.72 -3.44
C GLY A 94 15.72 -27.25 -3.85
N PRO A 95 16.13 -26.97 -5.09
CA PRO A 95 16.08 -25.62 -5.62
C PRO A 95 14.61 -25.17 -5.77
N MET A 96 14.30 -23.97 -5.32
CA MET A 96 12.98 -23.37 -5.47
C MET A 96 13.08 -21.88 -5.81
N GLU A 97 12.12 -21.38 -6.57
CA GLU A 97 12.04 -19.96 -6.91
C GLU A 97 11.50 -19.17 -5.70
N TYR A 98 12.02 -17.96 -5.46
CA TYR A 98 11.57 -17.14 -4.33
C TYR A 98 10.06 -16.89 -4.31
N LYS A 99 9.40 -16.84 -5.48
CA LYS A 99 7.94 -16.67 -5.57
C LYS A 99 7.14 -17.82 -4.96
N ASP A 100 7.71 -19.02 -4.95
CA ASP A 100 7.09 -20.24 -4.44
C ASP A 100 7.38 -20.44 -2.94
N MET A 101 8.15 -19.54 -2.33
CA MET A 101 8.50 -19.58 -0.91
C MET A 101 7.28 -19.25 -0.02
N ARG A 102 7.21 -19.94 1.11
CA ARG A 102 6.23 -19.70 2.18
C ARG A 102 6.97 -19.60 3.51
N THR A 103 6.52 -18.69 4.37
CA THR A 103 7.12 -18.48 5.70
C THR A 103 6.28 -19.17 6.77
N LEU A 104 6.94 -19.98 7.60
CA LEU A 104 6.34 -20.63 8.77
C LEU A 104 7.10 -20.17 10.03
N LYS A 105 6.39 -19.59 11.01
CA LYS A 105 6.98 -19.22 12.31
C LYS A 105 6.75 -20.34 13.30
N VAL A 106 7.84 -20.98 13.74
CA VAL A 106 7.82 -22.09 14.70
C VAL A 106 8.96 -21.91 15.70
N CYS A 107 8.83 -22.51 16.89
CA CYS A 107 9.95 -22.60 17.83
C CYS A 107 10.98 -23.65 17.37
N ASP A 108 12.17 -23.62 17.97
CA ASP A 108 13.28 -24.52 17.59
C ASP A 108 12.93 -26.01 17.70
N VAL A 109 12.13 -26.37 18.72
CA VAL A 109 11.67 -27.76 18.91
C VAL A 109 10.79 -28.21 17.74
N CYS A 110 9.82 -27.38 17.35
CA CYS A 110 8.92 -27.67 16.23
C CYS A 110 9.69 -27.73 14.90
N HIS A 111 10.65 -26.83 14.69
CA HIS A 111 11.52 -26.85 13.51
C HIS A 111 12.31 -28.18 13.42
N GLY A 112 12.92 -28.62 14.52
CA GLY A 112 13.65 -29.88 14.56
C GLY A 112 12.76 -31.12 14.31
N LEU A 113 11.52 -31.11 14.79
CA LEU A 113 10.56 -32.19 14.51
C LEU A 113 10.20 -32.25 13.03
N ILE A 114 9.96 -31.10 12.39
CA ILE A 114 9.65 -31.02 10.95
C ILE A 114 10.78 -31.65 10.14
N LEU A 115 12.03 -31.27 10.43
CA LEU A 115 13.20 -31.81 9.71
C LEU A 115 13.36 -33.33 9.89
N LYS A 116 13.14 -33.86 11.10
CA LYS A 116 13.22 -35.30 11.36
C LYS A 116 12.16 -36.10 10.60
N VAL A 117 10.94 -35.59 10.50
CA VAL A 117 9.86 -36.24 9.74
C VAL A 117 10.19 -36.26 8.24
N VAL A 118 10.88 -35.23 7.75
CA VAL A 118 11.27 -35.16 6.34
C VAL A 118 12.37 -36.16 6.02
N ASP A 119 13.36 -36.29 6.88
CA ASP A 119 14.44 -37.28 6.77
C ASP A 119 13.91 -38.73 6.76
N GLN A 120 12.80 -38.98 7.46
CA GLN A 120 12.10 -40.27 7.45
C GLN A 120 11.39 -40.59 6.12
N GLY A 121 11.47 -39.71 5.11
CA GLY A 121 10.98 -39.98 3.76
C GLY A 121 9.47 -39.80 3.55
N TYR A 122 8.77 -39.18 4.50
CA TYR A 122 7.33 -38.90 4.38
C TYR A 122 7.00 -37.88 3.30
N PHE A 123 7.95 -37.02 2.94
CA PHE A 123 7.84 -36.06 1.85
C PHE A 123 8.71 -36.54 0.69
N LYS A 124 8.21 -37.48 -0.13
CA LYS A 124 8.86 -37.80 -1.39
C LYS A 124 8.87 -36.55 -2.27
N LYS A 125 10.05 -36.21 -2.82
CA LYS A 125 10.20 -35.22 -3.89
C LYS A 125 9.19 -35.56 -4.98
N GLY A 126 8.25 -34.65 -5.25
CA GLY A 126 7.52 -34.65 -6.50
C GLY A 126 8.54 -34.45 -7.62
N GLY A 127 8.91 -35.56 -8.27
CA GLY A 127 9.72 -35.60 -9.48
C GLY A 127 8.87 -36.28 -10.55
N GLU A 128 8.46 -35.45 -11.52
CA GLU A 128 7.57 -35.68 -12.66
C GLU A 128 6.06 -35.70 -12.38
#